data_AF-A0A445A9H2-F1
#
_entry.id   AF-A0A445A9H2-F1
#
_cell.length_a   1.000
_cell.length_b   1.000
_cell.length_c   1.000
_cell.angle_alpha   90.00
_cell.angle_beta   90.00
_cell.angle_gamma   90.00
#
_symmetry.space_group_name_H-M   'P 1'
#
loop_
_entity.id
_entity.type
_entity.pdbx_description
1 polymer ?
#
loop_
_entity_poly.entity_id
_entity_poly.type
_entity_poly.pdbx_seq_one_letter_code
_entity_poly.pdbx_strand_id
1 'polypeptide(L)'
;MKEREKEKKNMTMDRGSESSSSESPTRELKVISIECLRATSKSDEWSAADVLQSGDIVEELRIGSSAGSLVRFRQPFKNGRTGLNKILHDAYKKKETSVLVRVRRGPHEFVELQACVLPGDSSSGKKNYLLRSIADANYVVGFLDTTESECYRLQGSRASRMVSALTRSKAQDGYVSYPWEKKMQEMLSVPNSGNFISMLFLPKASDRVASRYHDVEDTLARANAWLNAAQASGVPLVFMNIQTESLLTKISGETASSTVNSGSLADFSNVANESLYGFEDYHGVDIGVVRAVRLWYAPIGGELSIEIKLKDDDTKLGFAISRTEEGFIFISSVIDNSEENAPATRSGLNHVYRAARDTCRLLVVSRVSNQRVLPWMVSSTGAIRCYDTVSLSHKLSLHRHTKVPILLHVFLWDRALASSIGAANMSPKVVHSNQNKPIETDDGSHQPLKLQRDSVGDLSFRFQDFSFSSNWL
;
A
#
# COMPACT_ATOMS: atom_id res chain seq x y z
N MET A 1 51.29 24.78 -18.66
CA MET A 1 52.65 24.94 -18.13
C MET A 1 52.51 25.40 -16.68
N LYS A 2 52.90 24.53 -15.74
CA LYS A 2 53.32 24.77 -14.33
C LYS A 2 52.42 25.56 -13.35
N GLU A 3 51.79 24.81 -12.45
CA GLU A 3 52.01 24.77 -10.98
C GLU A 3 52.18 26.06 -10.14
N ARG A 4 51.36 26.10 -9.06
CA ARG A 4 51.69 26.37 -7.62
C ARG A 4 51.98 27.80 -7.19
N GLU A 5 51.80 28.24 -5.93
CA GLU A 5 51.15 27.80 -4.67
C GLU A 5 51.21 29.02 -3.71
N LYS A 6 50.30 29.05 -2.72
CA LYS A 6 50.45 29.55 -1.34
C LYS A 6 51.04 30.95 -1.05
N GLU A 7 50.24 31.75 -0.34
CA GLU A 7 50.69 32.37 0.94
C GLU A 7 49.50 32.92 1.75
N LYS A 8 49.37 32.51 3.03
CA LYS A 8 49.19 33.46 4.16
C LYS A 8 49.09 32.77 5.54
N LYS A 9 50.14 33.06 6.32
CA LYS A 9 50.21 33.39 7.76
C LYS A 9 49.78 32.37 8.83
N ASN A 10 50.81 31.83 9.47
CA ASN A 10 50.86 31.47 10.89
C ASN A 10 50.41 32.63 11.79
N MET A 11 49.70 32.33 12.87
CA MET A 11 49.93 32.95 14.18
C MET A 11 49.37 32.08 15.32
N THR A 12 50.26 31.74 16.24
CA THR A 12 50.07 31.05 17.52
C THR A 12 49.33 31.94 18.52
N MET A 13 48.41 31.38 19.32
CA MET A 13 48.06 31.95 20.63
C MET A 13 47.76 30.84 21.64
N ASP A 14 48.43 30.96 22.77
CA ASP A 14 48.25 30.21 24.01
C ASP A 14 47.91 31.26 25.08
N ARG A 15 46.76 31.11 25.77
CA ARG A 15 46.48 31.58 27.14
C ARG A 15 44.99 31.47 27.47
N GLY A 16 44.73 30.92 28.65
CA GLY A 16 43.41 30.53 29.13
C GLY A 16 42.48 31.68 29.51
N SER A 17 41.25 31.28 29.80
CA SER A 17 40.30 32.03 30.60
C SER A 17 39.37 31.01 31.27
N GLU A 18 39.52 30.89 32.59
CA GLU A 18 38.51 30.35 33.48
C GLU A 18 37.20 31.14 33.31
N SER A 19 36.06 30.45 33.25
CA SER A 19 34.77 31.06 33.54
C SER A 19 33.86 30.08 34.29
N SER A 20 33.91 30.25 35.60
CA SER A 20 32.77 30.28 36.55
C SER A 20 31.65 29.27 36.35
N SER A 21 31.65 28.31 37.29
CA SER A 21 30.50 27.58 37.82
C SER A 21 29.23 28.43 37.94
N SER A 22 28.14 27.97 37.34
CA SER A 22 26.77 28.32 37.74
C SER A 22 26.07 27.07 38.23
N GLU A 23 25.69 27.08 39.51
CA GLU A 23 24.89 26.04 40.16
C GLU A 23 23.38 26.26 39.96
N SER A 24 22.65 25.13 39.85
CA SER A 24 21.20 24.91 40.03
C SER A 24 20.27 25.16 38.81
N PRO A 25 19.21 24.35 38.56
CA PRO A 25 18.41 23.58 39.54
C PRO A 25 18.36 22.06 39.29
N THR A 26 18.16 21.28 40.36
CA THR A 26 17.76 19.86 40.44
C THR A 26 17.79 19.07 39.12
N ARG A 27 18.97 18.57 38.73
CA ARG A 27 19.04 17.43 37.80
C ARG A 27 18.36 16.25 38.50
N GLU A 28 17.17 15.87 38.05
CA GLU A 28 16.58 14.59 38.45
C GLU A 28 17.64 13.50 38.27
N LEU A 29 18.02 12.84 39.37
CA LEU A 29 19.06 11.84 39.37
C LEU A 29 18.61 10.69 38.47
N LYS A 30 19.26 10.54 37.31
CA LYS A 30 19.01 9.42 36.42
C LYS A 30 19.50 8.14 37.09
N VAL A 31 18.59 7.21 37.27
CA VAL A 31 18.83 5.87 37.79
C VAL A 31 18.68 4.85 36.67
N ILE A 32 19.20 3.65 36.90
CA ILE A 32 18.96 2.52 36.02
C ILE A 32 17.82 1.69 36.62
N SER A 33 16.75 1.47 35.87
CA SER A 33 15.68 0.54 36.27
C SER A 33 15.76 -0.78 35.51
N ILE A 34 15.16 -1.80 36.10
CA ILE A 34 14.82 -3.05 35.43
C ILE A 34 13.70 -2.80 34.41
N GLU A 35 13.82 -3.47 33.26
CA GLU A 35 12.78 -3.62 32.24
C GLU A 35 12.56 -5.11 31.99
N CYS A 36 11.40 -5.65 32.36
CA CYS A 36 11.08 -7.06 32.11
C CYS A 36 10.70 -7.24 30.63
N LEU A 37 11.45 -8.09 29.91
CA LEU A 37 11.25 -8.32 28.48
C LEU A 37 10.45 -9.60 28.22
N ARG A 38 10.53 -10.57 29.14
CA ARG A 38 9.74 -11.80 29.13
C ARG A 38 9.35 -12.17 30.57
N ALA A 39 8.08 -12.51 30.76
CA ALA A 39 7.55 -12.92 32.05
C ALA A 39 8.10 -14.30 32.48
N THR A 40 7.92 -14.62 33.77
CA THR A 40 8.29 -15.93 34.31
C THR A 40 7.36 -17.02 33.79
N SER A 41 7.82 -18.27 33.84
CA SER A 41 7.01 -19.46 33.50
C SER A 41 5.90 -19.76 34.52
N LYS A 42 5.96 -19.19 35.73
CA LYS A 42 5.07 -19.53 36.86
C LYS A 42 4.00 -18.49 37.15
N SER A 43 4.21 -17.25 36.72
CA SER A 43 3.29 -16.14 36.97
C SER A 43 3.60 -14.93 36.09
N ASP A 44 2.58 -14.12 35.84
CA ASP A 44 2.78 -12.78 35.29
C ASP A 44 3.67 -11.94 36.22
N GLU A 45 4.43 -11.01 35.63
CA GLU A 45 5.30 -10.04 36.32
C GLU A 45 4.61 -9.36 37.51
N TRP A 46 3.29 -9.21 37.44
CA TRP A 46 2.48 -8.50 38.42
C TRP A 46 2.05 -9.30 39.65
N SER A 47 2.42 -10.58 39.73
CA SER A 47 1.96 -11.53 40.77
C SER A 47 3.07 -12.24 41.55
N ALA A 48 4.33 -12.19 41.11
CA ALA A 48 5.44 -12.78 41.84
C ALA A 48 6.17 -11.73 42.69
N ALA A 49 6.14 -11.91 44.01
CA ALA A 49 6.84 -11.06 44.97
C ALA A 49 8.37 -11.23 44.88
N ASP A 50 8.83 -12.45 44.59
CA ASP A 50 10.25 -12.86 44.70
C ASP A 50 11.08 -12.68 43.41
N VAL A 51 10.55 -11.99 42.40
CA VAL A 51 11.27 -11.71 41.15
C VAL A 51 11.40 -10.20 40.92
N LEU A 52 12.37 -9.80 40.10
CA LEU A 52 12.49 -8.40 39.73
C LEU A 52 11.25 -7.96 38.93
N GLN A 53 10.90 -6.70 39.02
CA GLN A 53 9.78 -6.09 38.33
C GLN A 53 10.26 -4.86 37.55
N SER A 54 9.57 -4.54 36.47
CA SER A 54 9.83 -3.31 35.72
C SER A 54 9.67 -2.10 36.64
N GLY A 55 10.69 -1.24 36.66
CA GLY A 55 10.75 -0.11 37.57
C GLY A 55 11.56 -0.36 38.84
N ASP A 56 11.95 -1.60 39.17
CA ASP A 56 12.91 -1.85 40.25
C ASP A 56 14.24 -1.13 39.95
N ILE A 57 14.80 -0.42 40.93
CA ILE A 57 15.99 0.42 40.75
C ILE A 57 17.25 -0.42 40.98
N VAL A 58 18.19 -0.42 40.03
CA VAL A 58 19.42 -1.19 40.15
C VAL A 58 20.39 -0.51 41.13
N GLU A 59 20.66 -1.18 42.24
CA GLU A 59 21.55 -0.70 43.30
C GLU A 59 22.99 -1.20 43.11
N GLU A 60 23.12 -2.49 42.79
CA GLU A 60 24.42 -3.15 42.71
C GLU A 60 24.38 -4.31 41.70
N LEU A 61 25.44 -4.44 40.90
CA LEU A 61 25.76 -5.68 40.19
C LEU A 61 27.03 -6.28 40.77
N ARG A 62 27.00 -7.60 41.01
CA ARG A 62 28.18 -8.38 41.37
C ARG A 62 28.41 -9.42 40.27
N ILE A 63 29.57 -9.38 39.63
CA ILE A 63 29.92 -10.26 38.50
C ILE A 63 31.04 -11.22 38.94
N GLY A 64 30.86 -12.51 38.71
CA GLY A 64 31.83 -13.56 39.03
C GLY A 64 31.20 -14.86 39.54
N SER A 65 31.98 -15.94 39.54
CA SER A 65 31.51 -17.30 39.88
C SER A 65 31.90 -17.77 41.30
N SER A 66 32.72 -17.02 42.03
CA SER A 66 33.18 -17.39 43.38
C SER A 66 33.27 -16.19 44.33
N ALA A 67 33.04 -16.44 45.62
CA ALA A 67 32.99 -15.40 46.68
C ALA A 67 34.24 -14.48 46.73
N GLY A 68 35.41 -15.00 46.33
CA GLY A 68 36.69 -14.28 46.31
C GLY A 68 37.04 -13.55 45.00
N SER A 69 36.22 -13.67 43.94
CA SER A 69 36.49 -13.08 42.61
C SER A 69 35.34 -12.17 42.13
N LEU A 70 34.41 -11.79 43.01
CA LEU A 70 33.26 -10.96 42.66
C LEU A 70 33.64 -9.48 42.54
N VAL A 71 33.56 -8.96 41.32
CA VAL A 71 33.68 -7.52 41.06
C VAL A 71 32.33 -6.86 41.32
N ARG A 72 32.30 -5.84 42.18
CA ARG A 72 31.08 -5.11 42.56
C ARG A 72 31.00 -3.77 41.85
N PHE A 73 29.86 -3.49 41.25
CA PHE A 73 29.52 -2.22 40.61
C PHE A 73 28.28 -1.67 41.31
N ARG A 74 28.40 -0.50 41.93
CA ARG A 74 27.28 0.17 42.63
C ARG A 74 26.82 1.38 41.84
N GLN A 75 25.54 1.72 41.99
CA GLN A 75 25.07 3.00 41.51
C GLN A 75 25.74 4.18 42.25
N PRO A 76 25.91 5.35 41.62
CA PRO A 76 25.52 5.69 40.25
C PRO A 76 26.45 5.06 39.19
N PHE A 77 25.86 4.44 38.17
CA PHE A 77 26.61 3.86 37.07
C PHE A 77 27.06 4.97 36.10
N LYS A 78 28.38 5.08 35.90
CA LYS A 78 28.96 6.06 34.95
C LYS A 78 28.35 5.86 33.56
N ASN A 79 27.82 6.90 32.95
CA ASN A 79 27.14 6.86 31.64
C ASN A 79 25.86 6.00 31.59
N GLY A 80 25.19 5.78 32.74
CA GLY A 80 23.88 5.12 32.81
C GLY A 80 23.87 3.73 32.17
N ARG A 81 22.78 3.40 31.46
CA ARG A 81 22.60 2.14 30.74
C ARG A 81 23.76 1.83 29.79
N THR A 82 24.34 2.85 29.15
CA THR A 82 25.47 2.64 28.21
C THR A 82 26.73 2.17 28.93
N GLY A 83 27.03 2.73 30.10
CA GLY A 83 28.15 2.26 30.92
C GLY A 83 27.90 0.88 31.52
N LEU A 84 26.66 0.61 31.95
CA LEU A 84 26.28 -0.71 32.43
C LEU A 84 26.41 -1.78 31.34
N ASN A 85 25.95 -1.47 30.13
CA ASN A 85 26.09 -2.33 28.97
C ASN A 85 27.57 -2.62 28.65
N LYS A 86 28.47 -1.63 28.79
CA LYS A 86 29.92 -1.83 28.65
C LYS A 86 30.46 -2.80 29.72
N ILE A 87 30.04 -2.67 30.98
CA ILE A 87 30.41 -3.60 32.06
C ILE A 87 30.01 -5.03 31.71
N LEU A 88 28.77 -5.23 31.24
CA LEU A 88 28.24 -6.54 30.85
C LEU A 88 28.94 -7.09 29.60
N HIS A 89 29.28 -6.23 28.64
CA HIS A 89 30.05 -6.60 27.45
C HIS A 89 31.43 -7.14 27.81
N ASP A 90 32.14 -6.45 28.71
CA ASP A 90 33.48 -6.85 29.15
C ASP A 90 33.44 -8.17 29.94
N ALA A 91 32.45 -8.34 30.81
CA ALA A 91 32.19 -9.60 31.53
C ALA A 91 31.90 -10.76 30.57
N TYR A 92 31.02 -10.54 29.59
CA TYR A 92 30.69 -11.53 28.56
C TYR A 92 31.92 -11.93 27.73
N LYS A 93 32.75 -10.96 27.32
CA LYS A 93 34.01 -11.22 26.60
C LYS A 93 34.99 -12.07 27.41
N LYS A 94 35.06 -11.85 28.73
CA LYS A 94 35.90 -12.62 29.66
C LYS A 94 35.28 -13.98 30.05
N LYS A 95 34.10 -14.32 29.53
CA LYS A 95 33.30 -15.50 29.89
C LYS A 95 32.86 -15.54 31.37
N GLU A 96 32.89 -14.40 32.06
CA GLU A 96 32.37 -14.23 33.42
C GLU A 96 30.91 -13.80 33.35
N THR A 97 30.02 -14.75 33.04
CA THR A 97 28.61 -14.43 32.76
C THR A 97 27.70 -14.52 33.98
N SER A 98 28.17 -15.06 35.11
CA SER A 98 27.40 -15.14 36.36
C SER A 98 27.29 -13.77 37.03
N VAL A 99 26.07 -13.31 37.25
CA VAL A 99 25.76 -11.99 37.79
C VAL A 99 24.72 -12.10 38.90
N LEU A 100 24.97 -11.42 40.02
CA LEU A 100 23.96 -11.13 41.03
C LEU A 100 23.58 -9.66 40.91
N VAL A 101 22.31 -9.37 40.65
CA VAL A 101 21.78 -8.01 40.61
C VAL A 101 20.98 -7.77 41.87
N ARG A 102 21.34 -6.74 42.63
CA ARG A 102 20.54 -6.22 43.73
C ARG A 102 19.77 -5.00 43.25
N VAL A 103 18.47 -5.02 43.46
CA VAL A 103 17.58 -3.92 43.14
C VAL A 103 16.86 -3.42 44.37
N ARG A 104 16.32 -2.20 44.29
CA ARG A 104 15.48 -1.58 45.30
C ARG A 104 14.06 -1.40 44.76
N ARG A 105 13.10 -1.84 45.57
CA ARG A 105 11.66 -1.68 45.41
C ARG A 105 11.16 -0.78 46.54
N GLY A 106 10.48 0.30 46.21
CA GLY A 106 10.13 1.33 47.19
C GLY A 106 11.36 1.91 47.91
N PRO A 107 11.18 2.47 49.12
CA PRO A 107 12.27 3.12 49.84
C PRO A 107 13.21 2.15 50.58
N HIS A 108 12.73 0.96 50.98
CA HIS A 108 13.47 0.09 51.91
C HIS A 108 13.46 -1.41 51.57
N GLU A 109 12.81 -1.83 50.48
CA GLU A 109 12.78 -3.24 50.08
C GLU A 109 13.89 -3.50 49.05
N PHE A 110 14.68 -4.55 49.26
CA PHE A 110 15.73 -4.96 48.33
C PHE A 110 15.49 -6.39 47.87
N VAL A 111 15.59 -6.61 46.57
CA VAL A 111 15.44 -7.93 45.94
C VAL A 111 16.73 -8.25 45.20
N GLU A 112 17.16 -9.51 45.22
CA GLU A 112 18.35 -9.96 44.51
C GLU A 112 17.97 -11.01 43.45
N LEU A 113 18.58 -10.92 42.26
CA LEU A 113 18.42 -11.89 41.18
C LEU A 113 19.78 -12.47 40.80
N GLN A 114 19.88 -13.79 40.82
CA GLN A 114 20.97 -14.52 40.18
C GLN A 114 20.64 -14.76 38.71
N ALA A 115 21.49 -14.25 37.83
CA ALA A 115 21.29 -14.25 36.40
C ALA A 115 22.58 -14.53 35.62
N CYS A 116 22.43 -14.82 34.33
CA CYS A 116 23.52 -14.89 33.38
C CYS A 116 23.42 -13.80 32.31
N VAL A 117 24.58 -13.27 31.88
CA VAL A 117 24.66 -12.26 30.82
C VAL A 117 24.43 -12.90 29.45
N LEU A 118 23.56 -12.28 28.65
CA LEU A 118 23.24 -12.70 27.30
C LEU A 118 23.39 -11.55 26.29
N PRO A 119 23.84 -11.83 25.05
CA PRO A 119 23.70 -10.89 23.96
C PRO A 119 22.23 -10.81 23.55
N GLY A 120 21.68 -9.60 23.48
CA GLY A 120 20.35 -9.30 22.96
C GLY A 120 20.40 -8.90 21.48
N ASP A 121 19.30 -9.16 20.78
CA ASP A 121 19.15 -8.80 19.37
C ASP A 121 18.88 -7.29 19.24
N SER A 122 19.67 -6.62 18.40
CA SER A 122 19.54 -5.20 18.11
C SER A 122 19.56 -4.99 16.60
N SER A 123 18.47 -4.48 16.04
CA SER A 123 18.35 -4.13 14.61
C SER A 123 19.29 -3.00 14.16
N SER A 124 19.92 -2.28 15.10
CA SER A 124 20.81 -1.13 14.85
C SER A 124 22.31 -1.44 14.96
N GLY A 125 22.72 -2.71 15.01
CA GLY A 125 24.13 -3.14 15.04
C GLY A 125 24.87 -2.93 16.37
N LYS A 126 24.30 -2.22 17.36
CA LYS A 126 24.84 -2.09 18.72
C LYS A 126 24.29 -3.20 19.63
N LYS A 127 25.10 -4.24 19.86
CA LYS A 127 24.75 -5.35 20.76
C LYS A 127 24.35 -4.83 22.14
N ASN A 128 23.10 -5.09 22.53
CA ASN A 128 22.64 -4.87 23.89
C ASN A 128 22.88 -6.13 24.73
N TYR A 129 23.16 -5.98 26.02
CA TYR A 129 23.30 -7.12 26.93
C TYR A 129 22.11 -7.18 27.88
N LEU A 130 21.55 -8.38 28.01
CA LEU A 130 20.39 -8.70 28.82
C LEU A 130 20.80 -9.68 29.93
N LEU A 131 19.96 -9.82 30.94
CA LEU A 131 20.14 -10.82 31.98
C LEU A 131 19.02 -11.85 31.92
N ARG A 132 19.36 -13.13 31.94
CA ARG A 132 18.41 -14.23 32.10
C ARG A 132 18.58 -14.86 33.46
N SER A 133 17.48 -15.10 34.16
CA SER A 133 17.53 -15.76 35.47
C SER A 133 18.13 -17.17 35.37
N ILE A 134 18.91 -17.53 36.38
CA ILE A 134 19.42 -18.91 36.54
C ILE A 134 18.28 -19.85 36.98
N ALA A 135 17.32 -19.33 37.75
CA ALA A 135 16.18 -20.09 38.26
C ALA A 135 15.03 -20.26 37.24
N ASP A 136 14.96 -19.38 36.22
CA ASP A 136 13.96 -19.45 35.15
C ASP A 136 14.54 -18.96 33.82
N ALA A 137 14.74 -19.89 32.88
CA ALA A 137 15.34 -19.58 31.58
C ALA A 137 14.46 -18.69 30.67
N ASN A 138 13.16 -18.61 30.93
CA ASN A 138 12.23 -17.75 30.19
C ASN A 138 12.21 -16.31 30.72
N TYR A 139 12.64 -16.10 31.96
CA TYR A 139 12.64 -14.79 32.59
C TYR A 139 13.90 -14.00 32.18
N VAL A 140 13.68 -12.95 31.39
CA VAL A 140 14.72 -12.10 30.82
C VAL A 140 14.43 -10.64 31.14
N VAL A 141 15.44 -9.96 31.69
CA VAL A 141 15.39 -8.55 32.04
C VAL A 141 16.44 -7.74 31.27
N GLY A 142 16.05 -6.53 30.91
CA GLY A 142 16.91 -5.48 30.40
C GLY A 142 17.03 -4.33 31.40
N PHE A 143 17.67 -3.26 30.95
CA PHE A 143 17.95 -2.07 31.73
C PHE A 143 17.46 -0.83 31.00
N LEU A 144 16.93 0.15 31.72
CA LEU A 144 16.45 1.42 31.18
C LEU A 144 17.02 2.60 31.97
N ASP A 145 17.45 3.65 31.28
CA ASP A 145 17.74 4.95 31.92
C ASP A 145 16.43 5.66 32.21
N THR A 146 16.17 5.98 33.47
CA THR A 146 14.92 6.62 33.90
C THR A 146 15.15 7.48 35.15
N THR A 147 14.10 8.11 35.67
CA THR A 147 14.12 8.87 36.92
C THR A 147 13.58 8.03 38.07
N GLU A 148 13.98 8.37 39.29
CA GLU A 148 13.48 7.67 40.47
C GLU A 148 11.96 7.79 40.64
N SER A 149 11.40 8.95 40.30
CA SER A 149 9.96 9.20 40.29
C SER A 149 9.20 8.28 39.32
N GLU A 150 9.76 8.04 38.14
CA GLU A 150 9.19 7.12 37.14
C GLU A 150 9.30 5.65 37.60
N CYS A 151 10.40 5.28 38.24
CA CYS A 151 10.54 3.96 38.88
C CYS A 151 9.43 3.72 39.91
N TYR A 152 9.16 4.68 40.80
CA TYR A 152 8.09 4.52 41.78
C TYR A 152 6.69 4.44 41.16
N ARG A 153 6.45 5.15 40.04
CA ARG A 153 5.20 5.03 39.29
C ARG A 153 5.01 3.64 38.70
N LEU A 154 6.08 3.04 38.19
CA LEU A 154 6.11 1.67 37.67
C LEU A 154 6.02 0.62 38.80
N GLN A 155 6.61 0.88 39.97
CA GLN A 155 6.48 0.02 41.15
C GLN A 155 5.11 0.13 41.83
N GLY A 156 4.24 1.05 41.38
CA GLY A 156 2.91 1.30 41.91
C GLY A 156 1.95 0.11 41.83
N SER A 157 0.67 0.35 42.11
CA SER A 157 -0.35 -0.71 42.17
C SER A 157 -0.44 -1.51 40.86
N ARG A 158 -0.95 -2.75 40.94
CA ARG A 158 -1.21 -3.61 39.76
C ARG A 158 -1.93 -2.86 38.63
N ALA A 159 -2.88 -1.99 38.96
CA ALA A 159 -3.61 -1.17 37.99
C ALA A 159 -2.70 -0.16 37.27
N SER A 160 -1.84 0.57 38.00
CA SER A 160 -0.85 1.51 37.41
C SER A 160 0.07 0.79 36.42
N ARG A 161 0.50 -0.42 36.79
CA ARG A 161 1.36 -1.27 36.00
C ARG A 161 0.72 -1.78 34.71
N MET A 162 -0.53 -2.24 34.80
CA MET A 162 -1.31 -2.62 33.62
C MET A 162 -1.54 -1.44 32.67
N VAL A 163 -1.83 -0.24 33.20
CA VAL A 163 -1.97 0.98 32.38
C VAL A 163 -0.65 1.35 31.70
N SER A 164 0.48 1.23 32.40
CA SER A 164 1.80 1.46 31.81
C SER A 164 2.14 0.46 30.70
N ALA A 165 1.88 -0.83 30.93
CA ALA A 165 2.08 -1.88 29.93
C ALA A 165 1.15 -1.70 28.71
N LEU A 166 -0.11 -1.32 28.93
CA LEU A 166 -1.04 -0.98 27.86
C LEU A 166 -0.54 0.22 27.05
N THR A 167 -0.06 1.28 27.72
CA THR A 167 0.50 2.47 27.07
C THR A 167 1.74 2.15 26.23
N ARG A 168 2.53 1.16 26.65
CA ARG A 168 3.72 0.67 25.93
C ARG A 168 3.40 -0.34 24.83
N SER A 169 2.24 -0.99 24.88
CA SER A 169 1.85 -2.04 23.94
C SER A 169 1.51 -1.43 22.58
N LYS A 170 2.15 -1.94 21.52
CA LYS A 170 1.83 -1.57 20.13
C LYS A 170 1.13 -2.74 19.46
N ALA A 171 0.00 -2.45 18.81
CA ALA A 171 -0.58 -3.37 17.84
C ALA A 171 0.46 -3.68 16.77
N GLN A 172 0.64 -4.96 16.44
CA GLN A 172 1.53 -5.39 15.38
C GLN A 172 0.75 -5.42 14.07
N ASP A 173 1.42 -5.15 12.95
CA ASP A 173 0.88 -5.40 11.63
C ASP A 173 0.98 -6.89 11.27
N GLY A 174 0.19 -7.30 10.28
CA GLY A 174 0.16 -8.67 9.78
C GLY A 174 -0.29 -8.72 8.34
N TYR A 175 0.16 -9.74 7.62
CA TYR A 175 -0.25 -10.00 6.24
C TYR A 175 -1.18 -11.22 6.20
N VAL A 176 -2.23 -11.11 5.39
CA VAL A 176 -3.13 -12.23 5.09
C VAL A 176 -2.95 -12.62 3.63
N SER A 177 -2.83 -13.92 3.38
CA SER A 177 -2.81 -14.44 2.01
C SER A 177 -4.17 -14.21 1.36
N TYR A 178 -4.18 -13.56 0.20
CA TYR A 178 -5.40 -13.29 -0.57
C TYR A 178 -5.26 -13.84 -1.99
N PRO A 179 -6.21 -14.66 -2.49
CA PRO A 179 -6.08 -15.34 -3.78
C PRO A 179 -6.47 -14.42 -4.95
N TRP A 180 -5.62 -13.43 -5.24
CA TRP A 180 -5.87 -12.38 -6.23
C TRP A 180 -6.27 -12.93 -7.60
N GLU A 181 -5.54 -13.91 -8.14
CA GLU A 181 -5.75 -14.46 -9.47
C GLU A 181 -7.12 -15.13 -9.59
N LYS A 182 -7.49 -15.94 -8.59
CA LYS A 182 -8.80 -16.58 -8.51
C LYS A 182 -9.91 -15.53 -8.47
N LYS A 183 -9.74 -14.48 -7.66
CA LYS A 183 -10.73 -13.39 -7.57
C LYS A 183 -10.84 -12.58 -8.85
N MET A 184 -9.76 -12.32 -9.57
CA MET A 184 -9.80 -11.66 -10.87
C MET A 184 -10.49 -12.49 -11.96
N GLN A 185 -10.40 -13.82 -11.89
CA GLN A 185 -11.08 -14.72 -12.82
C GLN A 185 -12.57 -14.85 -12.52
N GLU A 186 -12.95 -14.95 -11.24
CA GLU A 186 -14.33 -15.22 -10.81
C GLU A 186 -15.20 -13.96 -10.68
N MET A 187 -14.60 -12.81 -10.36
CA MET A 187 -15.36 -11.61 -9.96
C MET A 187 -15.43 -10.52 -11.03
N LEU A 188 -14.64 -10.61 -12.11
CA LEU A 188 -14.62 -9.61 -13.19
C LEU A 188 -15.50 -10.05 -14.36
N SER A 189 -16.21 -9.10 -14.99
CA SER A 189 -17.04 -9.34 -16.18
C SER A 189 -16.21 -9.86 -17.36
N VAL A 190 -14.97 -9.39 -17.47
CA VAL A 190 -13.97 -9.91 -18.42
C VAL A 190 -12.82 -10.49 -17.60
N PRO A 191 -12.53 -11.81 -17.71
CA PRO A 191 -11.48 -12.43 -16.93
C PRO A 191 -10.15 -11.69 -17.07
N ASN A 192 -9.51 -11.42 -15.93
CA ASN A 192 -8.22 -10.70 -15.85
C ASN A 192 -8.26 -9.26 -16.41
N SER A 193 -9.42 -8.64 -16.55
CA SER A 193 -9.53 -7.26 -17.02
C SER A 193 -10.55 -6.43 -16.26
N GLY A 194 -10.08 -5.34 -15.67
CA GLY A 194 -10.95 -4.38 -15.01
C GLY A 194 -11.72 -3.49 -15.99
N ASN A 195 -12.78 -2.86 -15.48
CA ASN A 195 -13.64 -1.92 -16.22
C ASN A 195 -13.21 -0.46 -16.01
N PHE A 196 -12.17 -0.21 -15.20
CA PHE A 196 -11.58 1.12 -15.06
C PHE A 196 -10.73 1.42 -16.30
N ILE A 197 -11.05 2.53 -16.94
CA ILE A 197 -10.41 3.01 -18.15
C ILE A 197 -9.88 4.41 -17.86
N SER A 198 -8.79 4.79 -18.53
CA SER A 198 -8.26 6.14 -18.41
C SER A 198 -7.90 6.75 -19.75
N MET A 199 -7.95 8.07 -19.79
CA MET A 199 -7.44 8.90 -20.88
C MET A 199 -6.46 9.93 -20.32
N LEU A 200 -5.30 10.07 -20.97
CA LEU A 200 -4.32 11.11 -20.64
C LEU A 200 -4.56 12.37 -21.45
N PHE A 201 -4.64 13.52 -20.81
CA PHE A 201 -4.68 14.82 -21.45
C PHE A 201 -3.33 15.50 -21.24
N LEU A 202 -2.60 15.71 -22.33
CA LEU A 202 -1.41 16.55 -22.31
C LEU A 202 -1.81 18.04 -22.35
N PRO A 203 -1.07 18.92 -21.65
CA PRO A 203 -1.29 20.36 -21.72
C PRO A 203 -1.26 20.85 -23.16
N LYS A 204 -2.17 21.76 -23.49
CA LYS A 204 -2.28 22.30 -24.85
C LYS A 204 -1.11 23.23 -25.13
N ALA A 205 -0.39 23.00 -26.22
CA ALA A 205 0.64 23.92 -26.68
C ALA A 205 -0.02 25.22 -27.16
N SER A 206 0.49 26.36 -26.69
CA SER A 206 0.03 27.70 -27.09
C SER A 206 0.61 28.12 -28.44
N ASP A 207 1.75 27.54 -28.81
CA ASP A 207 2.52 27.86 -30.00
C ASP A 207 2.83 26.61 -30.84
N ARG A 208 3.23 26.81 -32.10
CA ARG A 208 3.51 25.69 -33.03
C ARG A 208 4.77 24.91 -32.65
N VAL A 209 5.70 25.53 -31.92
CA VAL A 209 6.96 24.92 -31.49
C VAL A 209 6.82 24.21 -30.14
N ALA A 210 5.64 24.28 -29.51
CA ALA A 210 5.35 23.71 -28.20
C ALA A 210 6.34 24.16 -27.12
N SER A 211 6.70 25.45 -27.17
CA SER A 211 7.51 26.12 -26.16
C SER A 211 6.67 26.54 -24.95
N ARG A 212 5.40 26.91 -25.17
CA ARG A 212 4.48 27.34 -24.11
C ARG A 212 3.25 26.46 -24.06
N TYR A 213 2.72 26.27 -22.86
CA TYR A 213 1.55 25.45 -22.61
C TYR A 213 0.49 26.27 -21.87
N HIS A 214 -0.79 25.95 -22.12
CA HIS A 214 -1.86 26.43 -21.25
C HIS A 214 -1.73 25.79 -19.86
N ASP A 215 -2.30 26.45 -18.87
CA ASP A 215 -2.28 26.00 -17.48
C ASP A 215 -3.01 24.67 -17.23
N VAL A 216 -2.91 24.18 -15.99
CA VAL A 216 -3.53 22.91 -15.61
C VAL A 216 -5.07 23.00 -15.68
N GLU A 217 -5.65 24.18 -15.44
CA GLU A 217 -7.09 24.40 -15.50
C GLU A 217 -7.64 24.24 -16.92
N ASP A 218 -6.96 24.75 -17.95
CA ASP A 218 -7.31 24.47 -19.35
C ASP A 218 -7.31 22.97 -19.65
N THR A 219 -6.31 22.26 -19.12
CA THR A 219 -6.19 20.81 -19.32
C THR A 219 -7.32 20.05 -18.64
N LEU A 220 -7.71 20.45 -17.43
CA LEU A 220 -8.88 19.94 -16.71
C LEU A 220 -10.19 20.25 -17.45
N ALA A 221 -10.36 21.48 -17.93
CA ALA A 221 -11.52 21.91 -18.68
C ALA A 221 -11.70 21.10 -19.98
N ARG A 222 -10.60 20.83 -20.70
CA ARG A 222 -10.60 19.95 -21.88
C ARG A 222 -11.00 18.52 -21.54
N ALA A 223 -10.52 17.98 -20.43
CA ALA A 223 -10.91 16.65 -19.97
C ALA A 223 -12.42 16.58 -19.64
N ASN A 224 -12.93 17.58 -18.94
CA ASN A 224 -14.35 17.71 -18.63
C ASN A 224 -15.21 17.86 -19.90
N ALA A 225 -14.78 18.72 -20.83
CA ALA A 225 -15.48 18.92 -22.10
C ALA A 225 -15.56 17.63 -22.92
N TRP A 226 -14.45 16.87 -23.03
CA TRP A 226 -14.44 15.58 -23.72
C TRP A 226 -15.40 14.56 -23.08
N LEU A 227 -15.43 14.49 -21.75
CA LEU A 227 -16.35 13.61 -21.01
C LEU A 227 -17.82 13.96 -21.31
N ASN A 228 -18.17 15.25 -21.18
CA ASN A 228 -19.53 15.73 -21.40
C ASN A 228 -19.96 15.54 -22.86
N ALA A 229 -19.07 15.80 -23.81
CA ALA A 229 -19.32 15.55 -25.23
C ALA A 229 -19.57 14.06 -25.51
N ALA A 230 -18.74 13.16 -24.95
CA ALA A 230 -18.93 11.72 -25.12
C ALA A 230 -20.30 11.26 -24.59
N GLN A 231 -20.71 11.76 -23.42
CA GLN A 231 -22.03 11.45 -22.85
C GLN A 231 -23.17 12.00 -23.71
N ALA A 232 -23.04 13.23 -24.20
CA ALA A 232 -24.02 13.87 -25.09
C ALA A 232 -24.15 13.12 -26.44
N SER A 233 -23.04 12.58 -26.95
CA SER A 233 -22.99 11.71 -28.12
C SER A 233 -23.60 10.32 -27.87
N GLY A 234 -24.01 10.01 -26.63
CA GLY A 234 -24.70 8.76 -26.28
C GLY A 234 -23.77 7.65 -25.79
N VAL A 235 -22.48 7.93 -25.52
CA VAL A 235 -21.55 6.96 -24.94
C VAL A 235 -21.92 6.69 -23.47
N PRO A 236 -22.15 5.42 -23.07
CA PRO A 236 -22.64 5.10 -21.72
C PRO A 236 -21.50 4.99 -20.71
N LEU A 237 -20.90 6.13 -20.35
CA LEU A 237 -19.79 6.21 -19.40
C LEU A 237 -20.10 7.11 -18.19
N VAL A 238 -19.40 6.87 -17.08
CA VAL A 238 -19.46 7.64 -15.84
C VAL A 238 -18.06 8.09 -15.41
N PHE A 239 -17.99 9.29 -14.85
CA PHE A 239 -16.78 9.82 -14.22
C PHE A 239 -16.40 8.98 -12.99
N MET A 240 -15.12 8.62 -12.88
CA MET A 240 -14.61 7.90 -11.70
C MET A 240 -13.66 8.76 -10.88
N ASN A 241 -12.67 9.34 -11.54
CA ASN A 241 -11.64 10.14 -10.87
C ASN A 241 -10.91 11.03 -11.89
N ILE A 242 -10.27 12.07 -11.40
CA ILE A 242 -9.33 12.88 -12.17
C ILE A 242 -8.08 13.12 -11.32
N GLN A 243 -6.91 12.99 -11.93
CA GLN A 243 -5.65 13.16 -11.23
C GLN A 243 -4.64 13.87 -12.13
N THR A 244 -3.82 14.74 -11.56
CA THR A 244 -2.65 15.28 -12.25
C THR A 244 -1.52 14.25 -12.24
N GLU A 245 -0.85 14.08 -13.37
CA GLU A 245 0.27 13.16 -13.56
C GLU A 245 1.50 13.97 -14.00
N SER A 246 2.62 13.81 -13.28
CA SER A 246 3.88 14.46 -13.60
C SER A 246 4.68 13.59 -14.58
N LEU A 247 4.94 14.12 -15.77
CA LEU A 247 5.74 13.48 -16.81
C LEU A 247 7.05 14.23 -16.96
N LEU A 248 8.17 13.50 -16.87
CA LEU A 248 9.49 14.09 -17.11
C LEU A 248 9.75 14.17 -18.61
N THR A 249 10.22 15.33 -19.05
CA THR A 249 10.69 15.55 -20.41
C THR A 249 11.98 16.33 -20.40
N LYS A 250 12.85 16.08 -21.39
CA LYS A 250 13.97 16.97 -21.64
C LYS A 250 13.42 18.28 -22.24
N ILE A 251 13.82 19.41 -21.69
CA ILE A 251 13.54 20.74 -22.26
C ILE A 251 14.86 21.36 -22.70
N SER A 252 14.83 22.26 -23.68
CA SER A 252 16.03 22.94 -24.19
C SER A 252 15.64 24.24 -24.88
N GLY A 253 16.57 25.18 -24.98
CA GLY A 253 16.40 26.43 -25.75
C GLY A 253 15.21 27.27 -25.28
N GLU A 254 14.30 27.61 -26.20
CA GLU A 254 13.13 28.44 -25.94
C GLU A 254 12.16 27.82 -24.92
N THR A 255 12.02 26.48 -24.92
CA THR A 255 11.17 25.78 -23.94
C THR A 255 11.75 25.95 -22.54
N ALA A 256 13.04 25.67 -22.34
CA ALA A 256 13.70 25.86 -21.04
C ALA A 256 13.58 27.29 -20.52
N SER A 257 13.79 28.26 -21.41
CA SER A 257 13.70 29.70 -21.11
C SER A 257 12.28 30.19 -20.78
N SER A 258 11.24 29.45 -21.18
CA SER A 258 9.83 29.81 -20.97
C SER A 258 9.16 29.01 -19.84
N THR A 259 9.82 27.97 -19.32
CA THR A 259 9.33 27.25 -18.14
C THR A 259 9.51 28.05 -16.86
N VAL A 260 8.60 27.87 -15.90
CA VAL A 260 8.77 28.40 -14.55
C VAL A 260 9.85 27.58 -13.84
N ASN A 261 10.85 28.24 -13.26
CA ASN A 261 11.92 27.55 -12.53
C ASN A 261 11.43 27.16 -11.13
N SER A 262 11.64 25.91 -10.71
CA SER A 262 11.31 25.45 -9.35
C SER A 262 12.50 25.46 -8.38
N GLY A 263 13.52 26.27 -8.66
CA GLY A 263 14.78 26.31 -7.90
C GLY A 263 14.70 26.94 -6.50
N SER A 264 13.60 27.61 -6.14
CA SER A 264 13.42 28.27 -4.85
C SER A 264 12.01 28.07 -4.28
N LEU A 265 11.91 28.04 -2.94
CA LEU A 265 10.63 27.95 -2.22
C LEU A 265 9.65 29.09 -2.57
N ALA A 266 10.19 30.27 -2.91
CA ALA A 266 9.39 31.44 -3.30
C ALA A 266 8.72 31.28 -4.67
N ASP A 267 9.25 30.43 -5.54
CA ASP A 267 8.74 30.24 -6.90
C ASP A 267 7.60 29.21 -6.97
N PHE A 268 7.32 28.49 -5.88
CA PHE A 268 6.26 27.47 -5.84
C PHE A 268 4.85 28.03 -6.06
N SER A 269 4.59 29.30 -5.72
CA SER A 269 3.31 29.94 -6.04
C SER A 269 3.09 30.06 -7.54
N ASN A 270 4.16 30.30 -8.30
CA ASN A 270 4.11 30.41 -9.76
C ASN A 270 3.99 29.03 -10.42
N VAL A 271 4.53 27.99 -9.76
CA VAL A 271 4.43 26.60 -10.20
C VAL A 271 3.06 25.99 -9.86
N ALA A 272 2.22 26.59 -9.03
CA ALA A 272 0.99 25.97 -8.53
C ALA A 272 0.00 25.57 -9.64
N ASN A 273 -0.22 26.44 -10.63
CA ASN A 273 -1.15 26.19 -11.74
C ASN A 273 -0.45 25.94 -13.09
N GLU A 274 0.87 26.03 -13.12
CA GLU A 274 1.64 25.89 -14.34
C GLU A 274 1.63 24.44 -14.85
N SER A 275 1.50 24.27 -16.16
CA SER A 275 1.49 22.96 -16.82
C SER A 275 2.87 22.41 -17.11
N LEU A 276 3.88 23.29 -17.16
CA LEU A 276 5.26 22.91 -17.39
C LEU A 276 6.19 23.78 -16.53
N TYR A 277 6.89 23.16 -15.59
CA TYR A 277 7.95 23.82 -14.83
C TYR A 277 9.28 23.09 -15.05
N GLY A 278 10.37 23.84 -15.01
CA GLY A 278 11.71 23.36 -15.29
C GLY A 278 12.61 23.40 -14.06
N PHE A 279 13.61 22.53 -14.05
CA PHE A 279 14.76 22.62 -13.16
C PHE A 279 15.99 22.02 -13.86
N GLU A 280 17.17 22.45 -13.42
CA GLU A 280 18.45 21.95 -13.91
C GLU A 280 18.89 20.74 -13.06
N ASP A 281 19.30 19.64 -13.70
CA ASP A 281 19.86 18.50 -12.99
C ASP A 281 21.32 18.74 -12.55
N TYR A 282 21.91 17.79 -11.82
CA TYR A 282 23.29 17.91 -11.33
C TYR A 282 24.34 18.03 -12.46
N HIS A 283 23.99 17.65 -13.68
CA HIS A 283 24.87 17.67 -14.85
C HIS A 283 24.65 18.90 -15.75
N GLY A 284 23.76 19.82 -15.37
CA GLY A 284 23.46 21.02 -16.17
C GLY A 284 22.42 20.80 -17.26
N VAL A 285 21.64 19.72 -17.19
CA VAL A 285 20.59 19.41 -18.17
C VAL A 285 19.25 19.95 -17.67
N ASP A 286 18.61 20.77 -18.51
CA ASP A 286 17.26 21.26 -18.22
C ASP A 286 16.22 20.12 -18.34
N ILE A 287 15.53 19.85 -17.23
CA ILE A 287 14.44 18.87 -17.13
C ILE A 287 13.14 19.63 -16.91
N GLY A 288 12.16 19.34 -17.75
CA GLY A 288 10.78 19.80 -17.60
C GLY A 288 9.91 18.75 -16.94
N VAL A 289 9.04 19.22 -16.05
CA VAL A 289 7.94 18.43 -15.50
C VAL A 289 6.64 18.92 -16.12
N VAL A 290 6.10 18.11 -17.04
CA VAL A 290 4.78 18.34 -17.63
C VAL A 290 3.72 17.80 -16.68
N ARG A 291 2.75 18.62 -16.32
CA ARG A 291 1.56 18.20 -15.56
C ARG A 291 0.44 17.84 -16.51
N ALA A 292 0.40 16.57 -16.87
CA ALA A 292 -0.72 16.01 -17.60
C ALA A 292 -1.90 15.74 -16.66
N VAL A 293 -3.09 15.57 -17.22
CA VAL A 293 -4.31 15.20 -16.47
C VAL A 293 -4.75 13.82 -16.91
N ARG A 294 -4.92 12.90 -15.97
CA ARG A 294 -5.52 11.59 -16.23
C ARG A 294 -6.96 11.56 -15.76
N LEU A 295 -7.85 11.40 -16.71
CA LEU A 295 -9.27 11.18 -16.48
C LEU A 295 -9.53 9.68 -16.40
N TRP A 296 -10.13 9.22 -15.30
CA TRP A 296 -10.61 7.85 -15.12
C TRP A 296 -12.12 7.80 -15.31
N TYR A 297 -12.57 6.83 -16.09
CA TYR A 297 -13.98 6.59 -16.37
C TYR A 297 -14.29 5.08 -16.42
N ALA A 298 -15.57 4.75 -16.33
CA ALA A 298 -16.06 3.38 -16.43
C ALA A 298 -17.38 3.33 -17.23
N PRO A 299 -17.71 2.20 -17.87
CA PRO A 299 -19.03 2.03 -18.45
C PRO A 299 -20.11 1.92 -17.37
N ILE A 300 -21.26 2.56 -17.58
CA ILE A 300 -22.35 2.65 -16.59
C ILE A 300 -22.87 1.25 -16.21
N GLY A 301 -23.14 0.40 -17.21
CA GLY A 301 -23.70 -0.95 -17.04
C GLY A 301 -22.64 -2.06 -17.05
N GLY A 302 -21.35 -1.73 -17.13
CA GLY A 302 -20.27 -2.71 -17.33
C GLY A 302 -19.99 -3.03 -18.81
N GLU A 303 -19.21 -4.10 -19.03
CA GLU A 303 -18.90 -4.63 -20.36
C GLU A 303 -19.70 -5.92 -20.61
N LEU A 304 -20.30 -6.06 -21.80
CA LEU A 304 -20.94 -7.28 -22.28
C LEU A 304 -20.09 -7.94 -23.36
N SER A 305 -19.84 -9.24 -23.21
CA SER A 305 -19.16 -10.06 -24.21
C SER A 305 -20.15 -10.69 -25.18
N ILE A 306 -19.92 -10.52 -26.47
CA ILE A 306 -20.70 -11.08 -27.57
C ILE A 306 -19.73 -11.83 -28.49
N GLU A 307 -19.92 -13.14 -28.61
CA GLU A 307 -19.17 -13.96 -29.56
C GLU A 307 -19.88 -13.97 -30.91
N ILE A 308 -19.28 -13.31 -31.91
CA ILE A 308 -19.77 -13.33 -33.29
C ILE A 308 -19.39 -14.67 -33.93
N LYS A 309 -20.39 -15.52 -34.13
CA LYS A 309 -20.25 -16.87 -34.69
C LYS A 309 -20.16 -16.81 -36.21
N LEU A 310 -19.09 -17.36 -36.77
CA LEU A 310 -18.82 -17.41 -38.21
C LEU A 310 -19.07 -18.81 -38.78
N LYS A 311 -19.51 -18.88 -40.04
CA LYS A 311 -19.77 -20.08 -40.84
C LYS A 311 -19.08 -19.98 -42.20
N ASP A 312 -19.00 -21.11 -42.91
CA ASP A 312 -18.29 -21.23 -44.18
C ASP A 312 -18.90 -20.41 -45.33
N ASP A 313 -20.20 -20.15 -45.28
CA ASP A 313 -20.99 -19.43 -46.29
C ASP A 313 -21.06 -17.91 -46.03
N ASP A 314 -20.39 -17.41 -44.99
CA ASP A 314 -20.45 -15.99 -44.61
C ASP A 314 -19.64 -15.09 -45.54
N THR A 315 -20.35 -14.33 -46.37
CA THR A 315 -19.75 -13.30 -47.23
C THR A 315 -19.56 -11.96 -46.52
N LYS A 316 -20.31 -11.68 -45.45
CA LYS A 316 -20.24 -10.43 -44.66
C LYS A 316 -20.58 -10.67 -43.19
N LEU A 317 -20.16 -9.75 -42.32
CA LEU A 317 -20.39 -9.86 -40.87
C LEU A 317 -21.80 -9.48 -40.42
N GLY A 318 -22.53 -8.70 -41.22
CA GLY A 318 -23.89 -8.26 -40.88
C GLY A 318 -23.97 -7.06 -39.95
N PHE A 319 -22.86 -6.34 -39.72
CA PHE A 319 -22.85 -5.08 -38.99
C PHE A 319 -21.77 -4.14 -39.54
N ALA A 320 -21.90 -2.84 -39.26
CA ALA A 320 -20.90 -1.83 -39.57
C ALA A 320 -20.41 -1.13 -38.29
N ILE A 321 -19.19 -0.60 -38.35
CA ILE A 321 -18.61 0.20 -37.28
C ILE A 321 -18.37 1.64 -37.75
N SER A 322 -18.44 2.58 -36.82
CA SER A 322 -18.08 3.98 -37.05
C SER A 322 -17.38 4.56 -35.83
N ARG A 323 -16.92 5.80 -35.93
CA ARG A 323 -16.18 6.48 -34.87
C ARG A 323 -16.85 7.80 -34.51
N THR A 324 -16.97 8.08 -33.21
CA THR A 324 -17.41 9.39 -32.71
C THR A 324 -16.30 10.45 -32.82
N GLU A 325 -16.63 11.72 -32.63
CA GLU A 325 -15.60 12.78 -32.58
C GLU A 325 -14.65 12.61 -31.38
N GLU A 326 -15.16 12.07 -30.27
CA GLU A 326 -14.42 11.79 -29.04
C GLU A 326 -13.52 10.54 -29.16
N GLY A 327 -13.57 9.83 -30.29
CA GLY A 327 -12.68 8.72 -30.63
C GLY A 327 -13.19 7.33 -30.24
N PHE A 328 -14.47 7.19 -29.88
CA PHE A 328 -15.05 5.87 -29.57
C PHE A 328 -15.47 5.14 -30.84
N ILE A 329 -15.16 3.85 -30.91
CA ILE A 329 -15.68 2.96 -31.95
C ILE A 329 -17.03 2.42 -31.49
N PHE A 330 -18.05 2.46 -32.35
CA PHE A 330 -19.38 1.95 -32.04
C PHE A 330 -19.97 1.19 -33.22
N ILE A 331 -20.94 0.32 -32.93
CA ILE A 331 -21.73 -0.36 -33.95
C ILE A 331 -22.73 0.64 -34.53
N SER A 332 -22.55 1.01 -35.79
CA SER A 332 -23.36 2.04 -36.45
C SER A 332 -24.57 1.50 -37.19
N SER A 333 -24.55 0.21 -37.55
CA SER A 333 -25.71 -0.50 -38.11
C SER A 333 -25.57 -2.00 -37.94
N VAL A 334 -26.71 -2.69 -37.90
CA VAL A 334 -26.82 -4.15 -37.95
C VAL A 334 -27.86 -4.50 -39.00
N ILE A 335 -27.57 -5.50 -39.84
CA ILE A 335 -28.49 -5.96 -40.88
C ILE A 335 -29.67 -6.67 -40.22
N ASP A 336 -30.87 -6.24 -40.59
CA ASP A 336 -32.11 -6.62 -39.93
C ASP A 336 -33.04 -7.46 -40.83
N ASN A 337 -32.45 -8.19 -41.77
CA ASN A 337 -33.20 -9.03 -42.69
C ASN A 337 -33.35 -10.42 -42.07
N SER A 338 -34.57 -10.78 -41.66
CA SER A 338 -34.89 -12.08 -41.02
C SER A 338 -34.56 -13.31 -41.86
N GLU A 339 -34.46 -13.15 -43.18
CA GLU A 339 -34.07 -14.22 -44.12
C GLU A 339 -32.55 -14.38 -44.23
N GLU A 340 -31.79 -13.33 -43.90
CA GLU A 340 -30.34 -13.35 -43.95
C GLU A 340 -29.79 -13.74 -42.58
N ASN A 341 -29.45 -15.01 -42.42
CA ASN A 341 -28.73 -15.50 -41.25
C ASN A 341 -27.29 -14.95 -41.30
N ALA A 342 -27.08 -13.68 -40.98
CA ALA A 342 -25.77 -13.04 -40.92
C ALA A 342 -25.11 -13.25 -39.53
N PRO A 343 -23.76 -13.18 -39.43
CA PRO A 343 -23.03 -13.38 -38.18
C PRO A 343 -23.54 -12.52 -37.01
N ALA A 344 -23.79 -11.23 -37.25
CA ALA A 344 -24.33 -10.31 -36.25
C ALA A 344 -25.67 -10.79 -35.68
N THR A 345 -26.61 -11.14 -36.55
CA THR A 345 -27.99 -11.49 -36.19
C THR A 345 -28.05 -12.78 -35.39
N ARG A 346 -27.36 -13.84 -35.85
CA ARG A 346 -27.33 -15.12 -35.12
C ARG A 346 -26.62 -15.07 -33.78
N SER A 347 -25.76 -14.07 -33.59
CA SER A 347 -24.99 -13.87 -32.36
C SER A 347 -25.72 -12.95 -31.37
N GLY A 348 -26.94 -12.52 -31.71
CA GLY A 348 -27.76 -11.66 -30.86
C GLY A 348 -27.38 -10.18 -30.86
N LEU A 349 -26.43 -9.76 -31.72
CA LEU A 349 -25.96 -8.37 -31.76
C LEU A 349 -27.11 -7.39 -32.12
N ASN A 350 -28.04 -7.82 -32.96
CA ASN A 350 -29.20 -7.02 -33.35
C ASN A 350 -30.09 -6.65 -32.15
N HIS A 351 -30.30 -7.58 -31.21
CA HIS A 351 -31.13 -7.31 -30.03
C HIS A 351 -30.50 -6.24 -29.14
N VAL A 352 -29.18 -6.32 -28.93
CA VAL A 352 -28.44 -5.34 -28.13
C VAL A 352 -28.37 -4.00 -28.84
N TYR A 353 -28.14 -4.00 -30.16
CA TYR A 353 -28.11 -2.80 -30.98
C TYR A 353 -29.45 -2.05 -30.98
N ARG A 354 -30.56 -2.77 -31.14
CA ARG A 354 -31.92 -2.19 -31.06
C ARG A 354 -32.18 -1.62 -29.67
N ALA A 355 -31.88 -2.36 -28.60
CA ALA A 355 -32.04 -1.85 -27.23
C ALA A 355 -31.21 -0.58 -26.95
N ALA A 356 -30.00 -0.49 -27.52
CA ALA A 356 -29.18 0.73 -27.43
C ALA A 356 -29.86 1.90 -28.15
N ARG A 357 -30.33 1.65 -29.38
CA ARG A 357 -30.99 2.65 -30.21
C ARG A 357 -32.30 3.16 -29.57
N ASP A 358 -33.11 2.26 -29.01
CA ASP A 358 -34.38 2.57 -28.35
C ASP A 358 -34.18 3.44 -27.09
N THR A 359 -32.99 3.38 -26.50
CA THR A 359 -32.59 4.21 -25.35
C THR A 359 -31.70 5.39 -25.72
N CYS A 360 -31.55 5.69 -27.02
CA CYS A 360 -30.68 6.74 -27.56
C CYS A 360 -29.23 6.64 -27.07
N ARG A 361 -28.71 5.41 -26.93
CA ARG A 361 -27.32 5.11 -26.56
C ARG A 361 -26.54 4.53 -27.73
N LEU A 362 -25.25 4.80 -27.74
CA LEU A 362 -24.31 4.15 -28.66
C LEU A 362 -23.88 2.80 -28.11
N LEU A 363 -23.89 1.78 -28.98
CA LEU A 363 -23.29 0.49 -28.68
C LEU A 363 -21.78 0.55 -28.92
N VAL A 364 -21.06 1.12 -27.95
CA VAL A 364 -19.61 1.32 -28.02
C VAL A 364 -18.88 0.00 -27.89
N VAL A 365 -17.94 -0.25 -28.80
CA VAL A 365 -17.05 -1.40 -28.78
C VAL A 365 -15.86 -1.08 -27.87
N SER A 366 -15.78 -1.78 -26.74
CA SER A 366 -14.65 -1.65 -25.81
C SER A 366 -13.45 -2.49 -26.23
N ARG A 367 -13.69 -3.69 -26.80
CA ARG A 367 -12.64 -4.64 -27.16
C ARG A 367 -12.97 -5.46 -28.39
N VAL A 368 -11.92 -5.85 -29.11
CA VAL A 368 -11.96 -6.84 -30.20
C VAL A 368 -10.91 -7.90 -29.94
N SER A 369 -11.33 -9.14 -29.71
CA SER A 369 -10.45 -10.27 -29.35
C SER A 369 -9.66 -9.98 -28.07
N ASN A 370 -10.37 -9.50 -27.03
CA ASN A 370 -9.86 -9.07 -25.72
C ASN A 370 -8.88 -7.88 -25.73
N GLN A 371 -8.52 -7.33 -26.89
CA GLN A 371 -7.72 -6.12 -27.01
C GLN A 371 -8.61 -4.88 -26.93
N ARG A 372 -8.30 -3.95 -26.03
CA ARG A 372 -9.03 -2.68 -25.88
C ARG A 372 -8.91 -1.83 -27.14
N VAL A 373 -10.02 -1.21 -27.55
CA VAL A 373 -10.09 -0.33 -28.74
C VAL A 373 -10.66 1.07 -28.40
N LEU A 374 -10.46 1.50 -27.15
CA LEU A 374 -10.93 2.77 -26.61
C LEU A 374 -9.89 3.88 -26.81
N PRO A 375 -10.30 5.16 -26.86
CA PRO A 375 -9.36 6.28 -26.93
C PRO A 375 -8.58 6.41 -25.61
N TRP A 376 -7.29 6.77 -25.68
CA TRP A 376 -6.37 6.68 -24.52
C TRP A 376 -5.54 7.92 -24.23
N MET A 377 -5.46 8.89 -25.16
CA MET A 377 -4.66 10.09 -24.96
C MET A 377 -5.16 11.25 -25.82
N VAL A 378 -5.01 12.48 -25.34
CA VAL A 378 -5.15 13.71 -26.09
C VAL A 378 -3.81 14.43 -26.08
N SER A 379 -3.28 14.74 -27.27
CA SER A 379 -1.99 15.39 -27.44
C SER A 379 -2.02 16.87 -27.04
N SER A 380 -0.83 17.48 -26.96
CA SER A 380 -0.68 18.93 -26.79
C SER A 380 -1.23 19.75 -27.96
N THR A 381 -1.43 19.15 -29.14
CA THR A 381 -2.12 19.79 -30.27
C THR A 381 -3.64 19.69 -30.19
N GLY A 382 -4.17 18.92 -29.22
CA GLY A 382 -5.60 18.66 -29.10
C GLY A 382 -6.10 17.39 -29.81
N ALA A 383 -5.22 16.65 -30.50
CA ALA A 383 -5.62 15.45 -31.22
C ALA A 383 -5.85 14.26 -30.29
N ILE A 384 -6.94 13.53 -30.50
CA ILE A 384 -7.29 12.32 -29.73
C ILE A 384 -6.63 11.10 -30.37
N ARG A 385 -5.78 10.41 -29.61
CA ARG A 385 -5.25 9.09 -29.97
C ARG A 385 -6.31 8.02 -29.73
N CYS A 386 -6.73 7.41 -30.82
CA CYS A 386 -7.75 6.37 -30.90
C CYS A 386 -7.44 5.43 -32.07
N TYR A 387 -8.20 4.34 -32.18
CA TYR A 387 -8.11 3.43 -33.31
C TYR A 387 -8.84 3.98 -34.54
N ASP A 388 -8.34 3.66 -35.73
CA ASP A 388 -9.02 3.97 -36.98
C ASP A 388 -9.95 2.83 -37.42
N THR A 389 -11.02 3.18 -38.13
CA THR A 389 -12.04 2.22 -38.57
C THR A 389 -11.54 1.30 -39.68
N VAL A 390 -10.51 1.70 -40.45
CA VAL A 390 -9.97 0.91 -41.56
C VAL A 390 -9.21 -0.29 -41.03
N SER A 391 -8.27 -0.06 -40.12
CA SER A 391 -7.48 -1.11 -39.47
C SER A 391 -8.36 -2.09 -38.69
N LEU A 392 -9.38 -1.59 -37.98
CA LEU A 392 -10.34 -2.45 -37.29
C LEU A 392 -11.20 -3.26 -38.25
N SER A 393 -11.70 -2.65 -39.33
CA SER A 393 -12.47 -3.36 -40.36
C SER A 393 -11.63 -4.45 -41.04
N HIS A 394 -10.33 -4.19 -41.26
CA HIS A 394 -9.40 -5.18 -41.78
C HIS A 394 -9.23 -6.35 -40.79
N LYS A 395 -9.02 -6.08 -39.50
CA LYS A 395 -8.94 -7.13 -38.47
C LYS A 395 -10.22 -7.98 -38.40
N LEU A 396 -11.39 -7.35 -38.41
CA LEU A 396 -12.68 -8.05 -38.42
C LEU A 396 -12.86 -8.89 -39.70
N SER A 397 -12.41 -8.38 -40.85
CA SER A 397 -12.41 -9.12 -42.11
C SER A 397 -11.49 -10.33 -42.06
N LEU A 398 -10.32 -10.21 -41.42
CA LEU A 398 -9.40 -11.33 -41.24
C LEU A 398 -10.05 -12.45 -40.43
N HIS A 399 -10.74 -12.13 -39.32
CA HIS A 399 -11.53 -13.10 -38.57
C HIS A 399 -12.56 -13.82 -39.45
N ARG A 400 -13.29 -13.09 -40.30
CA ARG A 400 -14.21 -13.70 -41.28
C ARG A 400 -13.48 -14.68 -42.20
N HIS A 401 -12.36 -14.27 -42.79
CA HIS A 401 -11.60 -15.10 -43.73
C HIS A 401 -10.96 -16.33 -43.07
N THR A 402 -10.51 -16.22 -41.82
CA THR A 402 -9.92 -17.32 -41.06
C THR A 402 -10.95 -18.14 -40.29
N LYS A 403 -12.23 -17.72 -40.31
CA LYS A 403 -13.36 -18.38 -39.62
C LYS A 403 -13.18 -18.45 -38.09
N VAL A 404 -12.32 -17.61 -37.54
CA VAL A 404 -12.10 -17.52 -36.09
C VAL A 404 -13.18 -16.61 -35.49
N PRO A 405 -14.01 -17.10 -34.55
CA PRO A 405 -15.05 -16.28 -33.92
C PRO A 405 -14.51 -14.95 -33.41
N ILE A 406 -15.31 -13.89 -33.53
CA ILE A 406 -14.92 -12.57 -33.06
C ILE A 406 -15.48 -12.38 -31.66
N LEU A 407 -14.62 -12.28 -30.67
CA LEU A 407 -15.03 -11.90 -29.32
C LEU A 407 -15.11 -10.37 -29.24
N LEU A 408 -16.32 -9.84 -29.29
CA LEU A 408 -16.61 -8.42 -29.20
C LEU A 408 -17.05 -8.07 -27.79
N HIS A 409 -16.45 -7.04 -27.19
CA HIS A 409 -16.95 -6.50 -25.93
C HIS A 409 -17.54 -5.12 -26.17
N VAL A 410 -18.69 -4.86 -25.56
CA VAL A 410 -19.44 -3.60 -25.73
C VAL A 410 -19.82 -3.00 -24.39
N PHE A 411 -19.89 -1.66 -24.32
CA PHE A 411 -20.40 -0.99 -23.13
C PHE A 411 -21.91 -1.13 -23.00
N LEU A 412 -22.36 -1.40 -21.78
CA LEU A 412 -23.76 -1.36 -21.41
C LEU A 412 -24.10 -0.04 -20.71
N TRP A 413 -25.33 0.40 -20.88
CA TRP A 413 -25.93 1.54 -20.16
C TRP A 413 -26.76 1.10 -18.95
N ASP A 414 -27.15 -0.17 -18.90
CA ASP A 414 -27.90 -0.76 -17.79
C ASP A 414 -27.33 -2.15 -17.46
N ARG A 415 -27.02 -2.38 -16.18
CA ARG A 415 -26.48 -3.63 -15.68
C ARG A 415 -27.52 -4.77 -15.74
N ALA A 416 -28.81 -4.46 -15.64
CA ALA A 416 -29.87 -5.46 -15.70
C ALA A 416 -29.96 -6.16 -17.07
N LEU A 417 -29.57 -5.46 -18.15
CA LEU A 417 -29.51 -6.02 -19.50
C LEU A 417 -28.47 -7.14 -19.64
N ALA A 418 -27.36 -7.09 -18.89
CA ALA A 418 -26.38 -8.16 -18.90
C ALA A 418 -26.99 -9.49 -18.42
N SER A 419 -27.84 -9.42 -17.39
CA SER A 419 -28.52 -10.57 -16.80
C SER A 419 -29.62 -11.12 -17.73
N SER A 420 -30.38 -10.26 -18.41
CA SER A 420 -31.43 -10.71 -19.34
C SER A 420 -30.85 -11.37 -20.60
N ILE A 421 -29.77 -10.82 -21.15
CA ILE A 421 -29.09 -11.36 -22.33
C ILE A 421 -28.31 -12.64 -21.97
N GLY A 422 -27.69 -12.68 -20.79
CA GLY A 422 -27.04 -13.89 -20.26
C GLY A 422 -28.02 -15.04 -19.99
N ALA A 423 -29.21 -14.73 -19.48
CA ALA A 423 -30.27 -15.72 -19.25
C ALA A 423 -30.85 -16.28 -20.56
N ALA A 424 -30.94 -15.48 -21.62
CA ALA A 424 -31.40 -15.95 -22.94
C ALA A 424 -30.42 -16.95 -23.60
N ASN A 425 -29.12 -16.89 -23.26
CA ASN A 425 -28.10 -17.84 -23.71
C ASN A 425 -27.89 -19.03 -22.75
N MET A 426 -28.51 -19.01 -21.58
CA MET A 426 -28.47 -20.07 -20.57
C MET A 426 -29.86 -20.66 -20.39
N SER A 427 -30.38 -21.37 -21.39
CA SER A 427 -31.41 -22.39 -21.16
C SER A 427 -30.71 -23.63 -20.59
N PRO A 428 -30.88 -23.97 -19.30
CA PRO A 428 -30.23 -25.14 -18.75
C PRO A 428 -31.06 -26.37 -19.14
N LYS A 429 -30.46 -27.29 -19.91
CA LYS A 429 -30.87 -28.70 -19.87
C LYS A 429 -30.48 -29.25 -18.49
N VAL A 430 -31.34 -29.01 -17.49
CA VAL A 430 -31.24 -29.69 -16.20
C VAL A 430 -31.68 -31.13 -16.42
N VAL A 431 -30.70 -32.03 -16.57
CA VAL A 431 -30.93 -33.44 -16.32
C VAL A 431 -31.05 -33.59 -14.80
N HIS A 432 -32.28 -33.74 -14.33
CA HIS A 432 -32.56 -34.12 -12.96
C HIS A 432 -31.95 -35.52 -12.70
N SER A 433 -30.99 -35.58 -11.79
CA SER A 433 -30.73 -36.79 -11.00
C SER A 433 -30.83 -36.40 -9.53
N ASN A 434 -32.04 -36.57 -9.00
CA ASN A 434 -32.30 -36.58 -7.57
C ASN A 434 -31.70 -37.86 -6.97
N GLN A 435 -30.77 -37.76 -6.02
CA GLN A 435 -30.79 -38.59 -4.81
C GLN A 435 -30.12 -37.82 -3.64
N ASN A 436 -30.96 -37.25 -2.78
CA ASN A 436 -30.59 -36.89 -1.41
C ASN A 436 -30.75 -38.13 -0.53
N LYS A 437 -29.76 -38.45 0.30
CA LYS A 437 -29.97 -38.91 1.69
C LYS A 437 -28.81 -38.44 2.59
N PRO A 438 -29.09 -37.91 3.79
CA PRO A 438 -28.09 -37.61 4.81
C PRO A 438 -27.78 -38.87 5.63
N ILE A 439 -26.52 -39.06 6.02
CA ILE A 439 -26.13 -40.08 7.00
C ILE A 439 -25.33 -39.41 8.12
N GLU A 440 -25.75 -39.75 9.33
CA GLU A 440 -25.29 -39.31 10.64
C GLU A 440 -23.87 -39.78 10.98
N THR A 441 -23.33 -39.12 11.99
CA THR A 441 -22.08 -39.33 12.74
C THR A 441 -21.86 -40.77 13.21
N ASP A 442 -20.62 -41.28 13.11
CA ASP A 442 -19.97 -42.01 14.20
C ASP A 442 -18.42 -42.04 14.05
N ASP A 443 -17.80 -42.32 15.19
CA ASP A 443 -16.43 -42.14 15.70
C ASP A 443 -15.30 -43.01 15.09
N GLY A 444 -14.04 -42.61 15.32
CA GLY A 444 -12.93 -43.55 15.50
C GLY A 444 -11.82 -43.70 14.44
N SER A 445 -10.65 -43.12 14.77
CA SER A 445 -9.27 -43.66 14.59
C SER A 445 -8.39 -43.33 13.35
N HIS A 446 -7.41 -42.44 13.62
CA HIS A 446 -5.94 -42.54 13.41
C HIS A 446 -5.24 -42.46 12.01
N GLN A 447 -4.41 -41.39 11.94
CA GLN A 447 -3.10 -41.18 11.26
C GLN A 447 -3.06 -40.30 10.00
N PRO A 448 -1.92 -39.61 9.69
CA PRO A 448 -0.94 -38.97 10.55
C PRO A 448 -0.71 -37.47 10.21
N LEU A 449 -0.08 -36.77 11.15
CA LEU A 449 0.23 -35.34 11.15
C LEU A 449 0.93 -34.85 9.88
N LYS A 450 0.27 -33.96 9.13
CA LYS A 450 0.94 -32.89 8.39
C LYS A 450 0.84 -31.63 9.23
N LEU A 451 1.99 -31.13 9.70
CA LEU A 451 2.11 -29.85 10.40
C LEU A 451 1.51 -28.73 9.53
N GLN A 452 0.26 -28.38 9.79
CA GLN A 452 -0.30 -27.10 9.42
C GLN A 452 0.15 -26.13 10.51
N ARG A 453 0.87 -25.08 10.12
CA ARG A 453 1.12 -23.93 11.00
C ARG A 453 -0.25 -23.31 11.27
N ASP A 454 -0.86 -23.69 12.37
CA ASP A 454 -2.03 -22.99 12.90
C ASP A 454 -1.58 -21.58 13.27
N SER A 455 -2.02 -20.62 12.47
CA SER A 455 -1.96 -19.21 12.83
C SER A 455 -2.78 -19.05 14.11
N VAL A 456 -2.09 -18.80 15.23
CA VAL A 456 -2.70 -18.41 16.50
C VAL A 456 -3.43 -17.08 16.29
N GLY A 457 -4.71 -17.14 15.93
CA GLY A 457 -5.52 -15.96 15.59
C GLY A 457 -7.03 -16.22 15.43
N ASP A 458 -7.48 -17.47 15.26
CA ASP A 458 -8.91 -17.77 15.01
C ASP A 458 -9.81 -17.82 16.27
N LEU A 459 -9.25 -17.61 17.46
CA LEU A 459 -10.02 -17.41 18.69
C LEU A 459 -10.13 -15.91 19.00
N SER A 460 -10.86 -15.20 18.14
CA SER A 460 -11.27 -13.82 18.42
C SER A 460 -12.18 -13.81 19.66
N PHE A 461 -11.98 -12.86 20.56
CA PHE A 461 -12.85 -12.63 21.70
C PHE A 461 -14.26 -12.33 21.18
N ARG A 462 -15.19 -13.27 21.36
CA ARG A 462 -16.59 -13.01 21.05
C ARG A 462 -17.12 -12.08 22.14
N PHE A 463 -17.44 -10.84 21.78
CA PHE A 463 -18.44 -10.11 22.54
C PHE A 463 -19.71 -10.95 22.49
N GLN A 464 -20.18 -11.44 23.64
CA GLN A 464 -21.50 -12.01 23.72
C GLN A 464 -22.47 -10.91 23.28
N ASP A 465 -23.34 -11.22 22.31
CA ASP A 465 -24.39 -10.31 21.86
C ASP A 465 -25.25 -9.93 23.07
N PHE A 466 -25.00 -8.75 23.63
CA PHE A 466 -25.96 -8.11 24.50
C PHE A 466 -27.12 -7.69 23.60
N SER A 467 -28.18 -8.50 23.60
CA SER A 467 -29.45 -8.09 23.02
C SER A 467 -29.93 -6.86 23.80
N PHE A 468 -29.65 -5.67 23.25
CA PHE A 468 -30.31 -4.47 23.70
C PHE A 468 -31.77 -4.61 23.29
N SER A 469 -32.64 -4.88 24.27
CA SER A 469 -34.07 -4.66 24.11
C SER A 469 -34.25 -3.21 23.68
N SER A 470 -34.65 -3.04 22.42
CA SER A 470 -35.17 -1.82 21.84
C SER A 470 -35.95 -1.00 22.87
N ASN A 471 -35.47 0.21 23.17
CA ASN A 471 -36.26 1.40 23.52
C ASN A 471 -35.35 2.47 24.12
N TRP A 472 -34.69 3.29 23.30
CA TRP A 472 -34.38 4.69 23.66
C TRP A 472 -34.24 5.50 22.36
N LEU A 473 -35.34 6.17 22.01
CA LEU A 473 -35.57 7.34 21.12
C LEU A 473 -34.89 7.41 19.75
#